data_AF-A0A482ZRJ1-F1
#
_entry.id   AF-A0A482ZRJ1-F1
#
_cell.length_a   1.000
_cell.length_b   1.000
_cell.length_c   1.000
_cell.angle_alpha   90.00
_cell.angle_beta   90.00
_cell.angle_gamma   90.00
#
_symmetry.space_group_name_H-M   'P 1'
#
loop_
_entity.id
_entity.type
_entity.pdbx_description
1 polymer ?
#
loop_
_entity_poly.entity_id
_entity_poly.type
_entity_poly.pdbx_seq_one_letter_code
_entity_poly.pdbx_strand_id
1 'polypeptide(L)' 'MNISNKPHIVKFSGGRSSGMMLMNMLENNQLDPKRSDVIVFNNTSTEHYV' A
#
# COMPACT_ATOMS: atom_id res chain seq x y z
N MET A 1 17.15 11.15 -14.81
CA MET A 1 16.56 10.22 -13.83
C MET A 1 15.91 9.10 -14.61
N ASN A 2 16.31 7.84 -14.36
CA ASN A 2 15.77 6.69 -15.09
C ASN A 2 14.37 6.37 -14.55
N ILE A 3 13.34 6.92 -15.17
CA ILE A 3 11.94 6.67 -14.78
C ILE A 3 11.58 5.30 -15.34
N SER A 4 11.78 4.27 -14.53
CA SER A 4 11.15 2.97 -14.80
C SER A 4 9.64 3.24 -14.87
N ASN A 5 9.05 3.22 -16.06
CA ASN A 5 7.61 3.39 -16.33
C ASN A 5 6.73 2.28 -15.73
N LYS A 6 7.24 1.54 -14.75
CA LYS A 6 6.50 0.47 -14.07
C LYS A 6 5.70 1.09 -12.94
N PRO A 7 4.43 0.71 -12.77
CA PRO A 7 3.62 1.15 -11.66
C PRO A 7 4.28 0.77 -10.34
N HIS A 8 4.30 1.69 -9.38
CA HIS A 8 4.71 1.40 -8.02
C HIS A 8 3.53 0.78 -7.27
N ILE A 9 3.58 -0.52 -7.05
CA ILE A 9 2.49 -1.27 -6.40
C ILE A 9 2.91 -1.62 -4.98
N VAL A 10 2.10 -1.23 -4.00
CA VAL A 10 2.32 -1.53 -2.57
C VAL A 10 1.15 -2.32 -2.04
N LYS A 11 1.44 -3.46 -1.41
CA LYS A 11 0.43 -4.37 -0.84
C LYS A 11 0.46 -4.32 0.67
N PHE A 12 -0.71 -4.08 1.28
CA PHE A 12 -0.89 -4.07 2.73
C PHE A 12 -1.84 -5.21 3.15
N SER A 13 -1.56 -5.80 4.32
CA SER A 13 -2.54 -6.62 5.05
C SER A 13 -3.41 -5.74 5.96
N GLY A 14 -4.48 -6.29 6.54
CA GLY A 14 -5.34 -5.56 7.50
C GLY A 14 -4.74 -5.38 8.92
N GLY A 15 -3.48 -5.72 9.14
CA GLY A 15 -2.85 -5.64 10.46
C GLY A 15 -2.40 -4.24 10.87
N ARG A 16 -2.18 -4.04 12.18
CA ARG A 16 -1.72 -2.75 12.75
C ARG A 16 -0.38 -2.28 12.18
N SER A 17 0.55 -3.20 11.96
CA SER A 17 1.87 -2.91 11.37
C SER A 17 1.75 -2.41 9.93
N SER A 18 0.83 -2.96 9.15
CA SER A 18 0.53 -2.50 7.79
C SER A 18 -0.07 -1.09 7.79
N GLY A 19 -0.93 -0.78 8.76
CA GLY A 19 -1.44 0.58 8.97
C GLY A 19 -0.32 1.58 9.30
N MET A 20 0.60 1.22 10.20
CA MET A 20 1.77 2.04 10.53
C MET A 20 2.67 2.28 9.31
N MET A 21 2.91 1.24 8.52
CA MET A 21 3.72 1.34 7.30
C MET A 21 3.09 2.27 6.27
N LEU A 22 1.77 2.18 6.06
CA LEU A 22 1.05 3.09 5.18
C LEU A 22 1.21 4.55 5.61
N MET A 23 1.00 4.85 6.89
CA MET A 23 1.13 6.21 7.41
C MET A 23 2.56 6.75 7.22
N ASN A 24 3.58 5.96 7.55
CA ASN A 24 4.97 6.36 7.34
C ASN A 24 5.27 6.64 5.85
N MET A 25 4.72 5.86 4.93
CA MET A 25 4.93 6.09 3.48
C MET A 25 4.24 7.37 2.99
N LEU A 26 3.05 7.69 3.52
CA LEU A 26 2.34 8.94 3.22
C LEU A 26 3.13 10.15 3.76
N GLU A 27 3.58 10.11 5.02
CA GLU A 27 4.35 11.17 5.66
C GLU A 27 5.66 11.47 4.94
N ASN A 28 6.30 10.45 4.36
CA ASN A 28 7.56 10.59 3.64
C ASN A 28 7.40 10.81 2.12
N ASN A 29 6.19 11.12 1.62
CA ASN A 29 5.89 11.29 0.19
C ASN A 29 6.36 10.12 -0.70
N GLN A 30 6.37 8.90 -0.13
CA GLN A 30 6.76 7.68 -0.85
C GLN A 30 5.60 7.13 -1.68
N LEU A 31 4.39 7.62 -1.45
CA LEU A 31 3.18 7.32 -2.20
C LEU A 31 2.70 8.58 -2.91
N ASP A 32 2.60 8.54 -4.23
CA ASP A 32 2.10 9.65 -5.05
C ASP A 32 1.10 9.17 -6.12
N PRO A 33 -0.19 9.54 -6.04
CA PRO A 33 -1.18 9.14 -7.04
C PRO A 33 -0.86 9.65 -8.45
N LYS A 34 -0.12 10.76 -8.59
CA LYS A 34 0.29 11.30 -9.90
C LYS A 34 1.36 10.43 -10.58
N ARG A 35 2.10 9.62 -9.81
CA ARG A 35 3.04 8.62 -10.33
C ARG A 35 2.39 7.29 -10.71
N SER A 36 1.05 7.22 -10.63
CA SER A 36 0.30 5.97 -10.80
C SER A 36 0.66 4.90 -9.77
N ASP A 37 0.94 5.34 -8.54
CA ASP A 37 1.11 4.44 -7.41
C ASP A 37 -0.22 3.75 -7.09
N VAL A 38 -0.18 2.43 -6.91
CA VAL A 38 -1.36 1.61 -6.62
C VAL A 38 -1.21 0.96 -5.25
N ILE A 39 -2.18 1.20 -4.38
CA ILE A 39 -2.27 0.58 -3.06
C ILE A 39 -3.27 -0.58 -3.12
N VAL A 40 -2.83 -1.79 -2.77
CA VAL A 40 -3.67 -2.98 -2.71
C VAL A 40 -3.83 -3.40 -1.26
N PHE A 41 -5.05 -3.28 -0.72
CA PHE A 41 -5.39 -3.90 0.56
C PHE A 41 -5.91 -5.30 0.30
N ASN A 42 -5.14 -6.30 0.72
CA ASN A 42 -5.64 -7.67 0.70
C ASN A 42 -6.39 -7.91 2.00
N ASN A 43 -7.70 -7.68 1.98
CA ASN A 43 -8.55 -8.07 3.08
C ASN A 43 -8.73 -9.59 3.04
N THR A 44 -7.85 -10.30 3.75
CA THR A 44 -8.03 -11.74 4.02
C THR A 44 -8.85 -11.93 5.28
N SER A 45 -9.92 -11.15 5.50
CA SER A 45 -10.90 -11.51 6.52
C SER A 45 -11.54 -12.82 6.07
N THR A 46 -10.88 -13.93 6.42
CA THR A 46 -11.56 -15.14 6.84
C THR A 46 -12.33 -14.74 8.10
N GLU A 47 -13.41 -14.00 7.90
CA GLU A 47 -14.57 -14.09 8.77
C GLU A 47 -15.08 -15.52 8.56
N HIS A 48 -14.37 -16.47 9.17
CA HIS A 48 -14.91 -17.79 9.40
C HIS A 48 -16.14 -17.52 10.25
N TYR A 49 -17.29 -17.51 9.60
CA TYR A 49 -18.59 -17.55 10.25
C TYR A 49 -18.55 -18.73 11.24
N VAL A 50 -18.42 -18.38 12.52
CA VAL A 50 -18.62 -19.31 13.64
C VAL A 50 -20.09 -19.27 14.01
#